data_AF-X1PCG2-F1
#
_entry.id   AF-X1PCG2-F1
#
_cell.length_a   1.000
_cell.length_b   1.000
_cell.length_c   1.000
_cell.angle_alpha   90.00
_cell.angle_beta   90.00
_cell.angle_gamma   90.00
#
_symmetry.space_group_name_H-M   'P 1'
#
loop_
_entity.id
_entity.type
_entity.pdbx_description
1 polymer ?
#
loop_
_entity_poly.entity_id
_entity_poly.type
_entity_poly.pdbx_seq_one_letter_code
_entity_poly.pdbx_strand_id
1 'polypeptide(L)'
;MRLGIPHMGNIYVVVKAIANQLGIDLIVPPPTSQRSLTLGVKYSPEMACLPFKLTLGNMIEALELGADTTLMPGGAGPCRFGYYHKVQESILRKLGYNFYMITEEHG
;
A
#
# COMPACT_ATOMS: atom_id res chain seq x y z
N MET A 1 1.00 7.37 15.05
CA MET A 1 0.67 6.75 13.75
C MET A 1 1.73 5.73 13.42
N ARG A 2 1.33 4.59 12.87
CA ARG A 2 2.22 3.53 12.39
C ARG A 2 2.00 3.38 10.89
N LEU A 3 2.90 3.97 10.12
CA LEU A 3 2.77 4.11 8.68
C LEU A 3 3.26 2.84 7.97
N GLY A 4 2.36 2.14 7.31
CA GLY A 4 2.67 1.05 6.39
C GLY A 4 2.89 1.56 4.96
N ILE A 5 3.94 1.08 4.30
CA ILE A 5 4.18 1.38 2.87
C ILE A 5 4.31 0.10 2.05
N PRO A 6 3.64 -0.04 0.91
CA PRO A 6 3.88 -1.17 0.02
C PRO A 6 5.27 -1.05 -0.64
N HIS A 7 5.84 -2.18 -1.04
CA HIS A 7 7.07 -2.18 -1.83
C HIS A 7 6.78 -1.70 -3.25
N MET A 8 7.50 -0.66 -3.67
CA MET A 8 7.50 -0.11 -5.04
C MET A 8 8.95 0.10 -5.47
N GLY A 9 9.68 -1.02 -5.57
CA GLY A 9 11.14 -0.99 -5.65
C GLY A 9 11.78 -0.50 -4.36
N ASN A 10 12.83 0.31 -4.46
CA ASN A 10 13.61 0.77 -3.30
C ASN A 10 13.08 2.06 -2.67
N ILE A 11 11.84 2.48 -2.99
CA ILE A 11 11.27 3.74 -2.47
C ILE A 11 11.22 3.76 -0.93
N TYR A 12 11.09 2.59 -0.31
CA TYR A 12 11.09 2.43 1.15
C TYR A 12 12.36 2.99 1.81
N VAL A 13 13.49 3.03 1.10
CA VAL A 13 14.76 3.59 1.60
C VAL A 13 14.60 5.09 1.85
N VAL A 14 14.05 5.81 0.87
CA VAL A 14 13.82 7.26 0.96
C VAL A 14 12.74 7.56 1.99
N VAL A 15 11.63 6.82 1.96
CA VAL A 15 10.54 7.00 2.93
C VAL A 15 11.02 6.73 4.36
N LYS A 16 11.88 5.73 4.58
CA LYS A 16 12.49 5.46 5.89
C LYS A 16 13.35 6.61 6.37
N ALA A 17 14.16 7.21 5.50
CA ALA A 17 14.96 8.38 5.86
C ALA A 17 14.07 9.56 6.29
N ILE A 18 12.99 9.83 5.56
CA ILE A 18 12.02 10.89 5.87
C ILE A 18 11.30 10.58 7.19
N ALA A 19 10.76 9.36 7.35
CA ALA A 19 10.04 8.95 8.55
C ALA A 19 10.91 9.07 9.80
N ASN A 20 12.19 8.68 9.73
CA ASN A 20 13.13 8.84 10.83
C ASN A 20 13.35 10.30 11.23
N GLN A 21 13.46 11.22 10.26
CA GLN A 21 13.61 12.65 10.57
C GLN A 21 12.33 13.24 11.17
N LEU A 22 11.16 12.75 10.77
CA LEU A 22 9.86 13.23 11.25
C LEU A 22 9.39 12.51 12.52
N GLY A 23 10.13 11.52 13.03
CA GLY A 23 9.73 10.71 14.18
C GLY A 23 8.50 9.82 13.95
N ILE A 24 8.25 9.42 12.70
CA ILE A 24 7.13 8.55 12.31
C ILE A 24 7.56 7.08 12.45
N ASP A 25 6.74 6.25 13.12
CA ASP A 25 6.93 4.80 13.16
C ASP A 25 6.58 4.19 11.80
N LEU A 26 7.60 3.81 11.03
CA LEU A 26 7.44 3.24 9.70
C LEU A 26 7.49 1.71 9.75
N ILE A 27 6.38 1.08 9.35
CA ILE A 27 6.27 -0.36 9.13
C ILE A 27 6.56 -0.65 7.66
N VAL A 28 7.72 -1.27 7.43
CA VAL A 28 8.05 -1.85 6.13
C VAL A 28 7.60 -3.30 6.14
N PRO A 29 6.66 -3.72 5.28
CA PRO A 29 6.24 -5.11 5.19
C PRO A 29 7.41 -6.02 4.76
N PRO A 30 7.30 -7.35 4.93
CA PRO A 30 8.31 -8.28 4.45
C PRO A 30 8.60 -8.06 2.95
N PRO A 31 9.79 -8.42 2.46
CA PRO A 31 10.09 -8.33 1.03
C PRO A 31 9.00 -8.97 0.19
N THR A 32 8.62 -8.32 -0.92
CA THR A 32 7.59 -8.84 -1.83
C THR A 32 7.89 -10.28 -2.20
N SER A 33 6.92 -11.16 -1.95
CA SER A 33 7.09 -12.60 -2.09
C SER A 33 5.87 -13.23 -2.77
N GLN A 34 5.92 -14.56 -2.95
CA GLN A 34 4.76 -15.32 -3.43
C GLN A 34 3.54 -15.19 -2.51
N ARG A 35 3.75 -14.96 -1.20
CA ARG A 35 2.66 -14.65 -0.27
C ARG A 35 1.98 -13.33 -0.65
N SER A 36 2.76 -12.27 -0.84
CA SER A 36 2.25 -10.96 -1.26
C SER A 36 1.46 -11.06 -2.56
N LEU A 37 1.98 -11.80 -3.55
CA LEU A 37 1.26 -12.05 -4.80
C LEU A 37 -0.04 -12.84 -4.58
N THR A 38 -0.01 -13.90 -3.77
CA THR A 38 -1.18 -14.74 -3.50
C THR A 38 -2.30 -13.94 -2.84
N LEU A 39 -1.97 -13.11 -1.84
CA LEU A 39 -2.91 -12.19 -1.20
C LEU A 39 -3.47 -11.19 -2.22
N GLY A 40 -2.60 -10.61 -3.03
CA GLY A 40 -2.99 -9.69 -4.11
C GLY A 40 -3.96 -10.32 -5.10
N VAL A 41 -3.63 -11.49 -5.64
CA VAL A 41 -4.48 -12.23 -6.59
C VAL A 41 -5.83 -12.60 -5.98
N LYS A 42 -5.84 -13.05 -4.72
CA LYS A 42 -7.05 -13.49 -4.03
C LYS A 42 -8.11 -12.39 -3.90
N TYR A 43 -7.69 -11.15 -3.65
CA TYR A 43 -8.61 -10.06 -3.32
C TYR A 43 -8.74 -8.97 -4.39
N SER A 44 -7.86 -8.94 -5.39
CA SER A 44 -7.91 -7.97 -6.48
C SER A 44 -8.86 -8.40 -7.61
N PRO A 45 -9.32 -7.44 -8.45
CA PRO A 45 -9.95 -7.77 -9.72
C PRO A 45 -9.02 -8.63 -10.59
N GLU A 46 -9.58 -9.60 -11.29
CA GLU A 46 -8.82 -10.52 -12.15
C GLU A 46 -7.92 -9.77 -13.14
N MET A 47 -8.50 -8.75 -13.80
CA MET A 47 -7.87 -7.90 -14.81
C MET A 47 -6.98 -6.79 -14.23
N ALA A 48 -6.78 -6.74 -12.91
CA ALA A 48 -5.81 -5.82 -12.33
C ALA A 48 -4.39 -6.21 -12.75
N CYS A 49 -3.58 -5.23 -13.12
CA CYS A 49 -2.18 -5.46 -13.48
C CYS A 49 -1.35 -5.89 -12.27
N LEU A 50 -0.25 -6.60 -12.53
CA LEU A 50 0.61 -7.19 -11.50
C LEU A 50 1.04 -6.20 -10.39
N PRO A 51 1.44 -4.94 -10.67
CA PRO A 51 1.83 -4.00 -9.62
C PRO A 51 0.71 -3.71 -8.60
N PHE A 52 -0.54 -3.67 -9.06
CA PHE A 52 -1.70 -3.51 -8.17
C PHE A 52 -1.80 -4.68 -7.18
N LYS A 53 -1.64 -5.91 -7.68
CA LYS A 53 -1.75 -7.12 -6.88
C LYS A 53 -0.63 -7.19 -5.83
N LEU A 54 0.61 -6.92 -6.24
CA LEU A 54 1.76 -6.94 -5.33
C LEU A 54 1.63 -5.88 -4.23
N THR A 55 1.30 -4.65 -4.60
CA THR A 55 1.15 -3.55 -3.62
C THR A 55 -0.03 -3.79 -2.68
N LEU A 56 -1.17 -4.30 -3.16
CA LEU A 56 -2.30 -4.72 -2.30
C LEU A 56 -1.87 -5.80 -1.30
N GLY A 57 -1.14 -6.82 -1.74
CA GLY A 57 -0.61 -7.85 -0.86
C GLY A 57 0.32 -7.30 0.21
N ASN A 58 1.22 -6.39 -0.16
CA ASN A 58 2.12 -5.75 0.80
C ASN A 58 1.38 -4.83 1.78
N MET A 59 0.30 -4.16 1.36
CA MET A 59 -0.54 -3.38 2.27
C MET A 59 -1.23 -4.28 3.30
N ILE A 60 -1.74 -5.45 2.87
CA ILE A 60 -2.31 -6.45 3.78
C ILE A 60 -1.26 -6.87 4.82
N GLU A 61 -0.05 -7.22 4.37
CA GLU A 61 1.04 -7.62 5.27
C GLU A 61 1.45 -6.49 6.24
N ALA A 62 1.47 -5.23 5.78
CA ALA A 62 1.76 -4.08 6.64
C ALA A 62 0.67 -3.87 7.70
N LEU A 63 -0.60 -4.02 7.33
CA LEU A 63 -1.74 -3.91 8.25
C LEU A 63 -1.74 -5.08 9.26
N GLU A 64 -1.39 -6.30 8.85
CA GLU A 64 -1.21 -7.45 9.75
C GLU A 64 -0.09 -7.22 10.78
N LEU A 65 0.95 -6.46 10.43
CA LEU A 65 2.03 -6.04 11.34
C LEU A 65 1.63 -4.86 12.26
N GLY A 66 0.39 -4.39 12.16
CA GLY A 66 -0.17 -3.35 13.02
C GLY A 66 0.05 -1.93 12.50
N ALA A 67 0.17 -1.74 11.18
CA ALA A 67 0.03 -0.41 10.58
C ALA A 67 -1.40 0.09 10.79
N ASP A 68 -1.53 1.34 11.22
CA ASP A 68 -2.82 2.05 11.38
C ASP A 68 -3.09 3.03 10.21
N THR A 69 -2.08 3.23 9.37
CA THR A 69 -2.07 4.17 8.25
C THR A 69 -1.33 3.54 7.09
N THR A 70 -1.81 3.69 5.85
CA THR A 70 -1.09 3.28 4.65
C THR A 70 -0.97 4.41 3.65
N LEU A 71 0.11 4.46 2.89
CA LEU A 71 0.35 5.47 1.84
C LEU A 71 0.29 4.84 0.45
N MET A 72 -0.46 5.44 -0.46
CA MET A 72 -0.42 5.09 -1.88
C MET A 72 -0.56 6.34 -2.77
N PRO A 73 0.34 6.55 -3.74
CA PRO A 73 0.21 7.67 -4.67
C PRO A 73 -1.12 7.60 -5.46
N GLY A 74 -1.72 8.77 -5.67
CA GLY A 74 -2.95 8.97 -6.43
C GLY A 74 -2.76 9.96 -7.57
N GLY A 75 -3.87 10.45 -8.14
CA GLY A 75 -3.88 11.56 -9.09
C GLY A 75 -4.08 11.20 -10.56
N ALA A 76 -3.95 12.20 -11.44
CA ALA A 76 -4.16 12.07 -12.90
C ALA A 76 -2.94 11.50 -13.63
N GLY A 77 -2.45 10.34 -13.17
CA GLY A 77 -1.37 9.62 -13.86
C GLY A 77 -1.81 9.07 -15.23
N PRO A 78 -0.87 8.69 -16.12
CA PRO A 78 -1.18 8.24 -17.48
C PRO A 78 -1.89 6.88 -17.55
N CYS A 79 -2.15 6.23 -16.42
CA CYS A 79 -2.68 4.88 -16.35
C CYS A 79 -3.57 4.68 -15.11
N ARG A 80 -3.94 3.41 -14.83
CA ARG A 80 -4.76 3.04 -13.67
C ARG A 80 -4.08 3.26 -12.32
N PHE A 81 -2.76 3.46 -12.28
CA PHE A 81 -1.98 3.67 -11.05
C PHE A 81 -2.56 4.80 -10.20
N GLY A 82 -2.95 5.91 -10.83
CA GLY A 82 -3.56 7.05 -10.14
C GLY A 82 -4.87 6.74 -9.40
N TYR A 83 -5.51 5.60 -9.73
CA TYR A 83 -6.74 5.13 -9.10
C TYR A 83 -6.53 3.92 -8.17
N TYR A 84 -5.29 3.44 -7.99
CA TYR A 84 -5.01 2.26 -7.17
C TYR A 84 -5.49 2.45 -5.73
N HIS A 85 -5.18 3.60 -5.13
CA HIS A 85 -5.48 3.89 -3.73
C HIS A 85 -6.97 3.70 -3.42
N LYS A 86 -7.90 4.18 -4.27
CA LYS A 86 -9.35 4.02 -4.05
C LYS A 86 -9.79 2.57 -4.07
N VAL A 87 -9.30 1.80 -5.04
CA VAL A 87 -9.68 0.39 -5.17
C VAL A 87 -9.07 -0.44 -4.05
N GLN A 88 -7.80 -0.22 -3.74
CA GLN A 88 -7.10 -0.88 -2.63
C GLN A 88 -7.77 -0.55 -1.30
N GLU A 89 -8.11 0.72 -1.07
CA GLU A 89 -8.82 1.15 0.15
C GLU A 89 -10.17 0.44 0.29
N SER A 90 -10.97 0.43 -0.78
CA SER A 90 -12.27 -0.26 -0.78
C SER A 90 -12.13 -1.75 -0.46
N ILE A 91 -11.14 -2.43 -1.04
CA ILE A 91 -10.87 -3.85 -0.79
C ILE A 91 -10.46 -4.07 0.67
N LEU A 92 -9.49 -3.32 1.17
CA LEU A 92 -8.97 -3.47 2.53
C LEU A 92 -10.05 -3.21 3.58
N ARG A 93 -10.90 -2.20 3.37
CA ARG A 93 -12.04 -1.93 4.26
C ARG A 93 -13.06 -3.08 4.25
N LYS A 94 -13.34 -3.69 3.09
CA LYS A 94 -14.22 -4.87 2.99
C LYS A 94 -13.64 -6.10 3.68
N LEU A 95 -12.31 -6.20 3.78
CA LEU A 95 -11.63 -7.27 4.54
C LEU A 95 -11.65 -7.03 6.05
N GLY A 96 -12.18 -5.90 6.52
CA GLY A 96 -12.32 -5.59 7.94
C GLY A 96 -11.15 -4.79 8.54
N TYR A 97 -10.20 -4.32 7.73
CA TYR A 97 -9.12 -3.47 8.22
C TYR A 97 -9.64 -2.06 8.54
N ASN A 98 -9.29 -1.55 9.72
CA ASN A 98 -9.52 -0.16 10.11
C ASN A 98 -8.19 0.61 10.06
N PHE A 99 -8.07 1.54 9.11
CA PHE A 99 -6.84 2.29 8.86
C PHE A 99 -7.14 3.62 8.16
N TYR A 100 -6.16 4.51 8.16
CA TYR A 100 -6.16 5.76 7.40
C TYR A 100 -5.41 5.60 6.07
N MET A 101 -6.01 6.02 4.95
CA MET A 101 -5.35 6.04 3.65
C MET A 101 -4.79 7.44 3.38
N ILE A 102 -3.47 7.57 3.24
CA ILE A 102 -2.84 8.78 2.74
C ILE A 102 -2.67 8.65 1.22
N THR A 103 -3.07 9.69 0.51
CA THR A 103 -2.90 9.79 -0.94
C THR A 103 -2.62 11.24 -1.34
N GLU A 104 -1.94 11.45 -2.46
CA GLU A 104 -1.85 12.74 -3.12
C GLU A 104 -2.96 12.83 -4.18
N GLU A 105 -3.99 13.62 -3.91
CA GLU A 105 -5.00 13.99 -4.91
C GLU A 105 -4.86 15.50 -5.16
N HIS A 106 -4.38 15.87 -6.35
CA HIS A 106 -4.59 17.22 -6.87
C HIS A 106 -5.99 17.22 -7.48
N GLY A 107 -6.93 17.89 -6.81
CA GLY A 107 -8.29 18.13 -7.31
C GLY A 107 -8.29 19.04 -8.53
#